data_AF-A0A672GD84-F1
#
_entry.id   AF-A0A672GD84-F1
#
_cell.length_a   1.000
_cell.length_b   1.000
_cell.length_c   1.000
_cell.angle_alpha   90.00
_cell.angle_beta   90.00
_cell.angle_gamma   90.00
#
_symmetry.space_group_name_H-M   'P 1'
#
loop_
_entity.id
_entity.type
_entity.pdbx_description
1 polymer ?
#
loop_
_entity_poly.entity_id
_entity_poly.type
_entity_poly.pdbx_seq_one_letter_code
_entity_poly.pdbx_strand_id
1 'polypeptide(L)'
;RSIITCDSYEPTYLPWFEVFYKLLNNLADYLSKGQTSEVKALLTALYRQPLPLAAGSVTLQMVPYFIAPDPGSLPSIPENRNLTELIVAVDVGNLLQLYASMLFERRILIFASKLSTLTSCVHALSAVLYPMYWQHIFIPVLPPHLLDYCCAPTPYLIGVHSSLSEWVRSRELEEVVILNVDNNTLETPFDDFKRIPSDVVIFRV
;
A
#
# COMPACT_ATOMS: atom_id res chain seq x y z
N ARG A 1 -20.22 0.38 -17.86
CA ARG A 1 -18.80 0.35 -18.29
C ARG A 1 -18.08 -0.51 -17.29
N SER A 2 -17.35 -1.48 -17.79
CA SER A 2 -17.06 -2.78 -17.20
C SER A 2 -16.34 -2.70 -15.85
N ILE A 3 -16.94 -3.31 -14.84
CA ILE A 3 -16.27 -3.72 -13.60
C ILE A 3 -15.29 -4.80 -14.03
N ILE A 4 -14.00 -4.49 -14.02
CA ILE A 4 -12.96 -5.50 -14.11
C ILE A 4 -13.00 -6.24 -12.77
N THR A 5 -13.80 -7.29 -12.71
CA THR A 5 -13.58 -8.37 -11.74
C THR A 5 -12.23 -8.96 -12.13
N CYS A 6 -11.23 -8.77 -11.28
CA CYS A 6 -9.90 -9.39 -11.39
C CYS A 6 -10.02 -10.92 -11.22
N ASP A 7 -10.62 -11.60 -12.20
CA ASP A 7 -10.62 -13.06 -12.34
C ASP A 7 -9.69 -13.46 -13.49
N SER A 8 -8.45 -12.95 -13.48
CA SER A 8 -7.42 -13.32 -14.46
C SER A 8 -6.18 -13.84 -13.74
N TYR A 9 -5.96 -15.14 -13.93
CA TYR A 9 -4.87 -15.99 -13.48
C TYR A 9 -3.46 -15.42 -13.77
N GLU A 10 -3.00 -14.48 -12.96
CA GLU A 10 -1.59 -14.10 -12.87
C GLU A 10 -1.15 -14.07 -11.39
N PRO A 11 -0.03 -14.73 -11.01
CA PRO A 11 0.42 -14.83 -9.62
C PRO A 11 0.68 -13.49 -8.91
N THR A 12 0.87 -12.42 -9.68
CA THR A 12 1.30 -11.09 -9.20
C THR A 12 0.16 -10.17 -8.74
N TYR A 13 -1.10 -10.53 -8.97
CA TYR A 13 -2.25 -9.74 -8.50
C TYR A 13 -2.65 -10.05 -7.05
N LEU A 14 -2.02 -11.05 -6.45
CA LEU A 14 -2.32 -11.47 -5.08
C LEU A 14 -1.67 -10.50 -4.07
N PRO A 15 -2.43 -9.87 -3.17
CA PRO A 15 -1.91 -8.91 -2.19
C PRO A 15 -1.20 -9.61 -1.02
N TRP A 16 -0.38 -10.63 -1.30
CA TRP A 16 0.30 -11.46 -0.29
C TRP A 16 1.64 -10.87 0.11
N PHE A 17 1.65 -9.62 0.59
CA PHE A 17 2.86 -8.87 0.92
C PHE A 17 3.84 -9.69 1.77
N GLU A 18 3.35 -10.32 2.84
CA GLU A 18 4.19 -11.12 3.75
C GLU A 18 4.85 -12.33 3.08
N VAL A 19 4.12 -13.01 2.20
CA VAL A 19 4.62 -14.19 1.48
C VAL A 19 5.69 -13.77 0.50
N PHE A 20 5.42 -12.73 -0.30
CA PHE A 20 6.37 -12.25 -1.29
C PHE A 20 7.63 -11.64 -0.67
N TYR A 21 7.51 -10.92 0.45
CA TYR A 21 8.69 -10.42 1.18
C TYR A 21 9.61 -11.55 1.66
N LYS A 22 9.04 -12.60 2.28
CA LYS A 22 9.81 -13.77 2.72
C LYS A 22 10.44 -14.51 1.53
N LEU A 23 9.69 -14.66 0.44
CA LEU A 23 10.18 -15.28 -0.77
C LEU A 23 11.36 -14.52 -1.37
N LEU A 24 11.25 -13.19 -1.51
CA LEU A 24 12.31 -12.35 -2.06
C LEU A 24 13.58 -12.43 -1.19
N ASN A 25 13.45 -12.45 0.14
CA ASN A 25 14.60 -12.62 1.04
C ASN A 25 15.30 -13.98 0.84
N ASN A 26 14.53 -15.06 0.70
CA ASN A 26 15.10 -16.39 0.43
C ASN A 26 15.79 -16.45 -0.94
N LEU A 27 15.18 -15.84 -1.97
CA LEU A 27 15.79 -15.76 -3.30
C LEU A 27 17.09 -14.95 -3.28
N ALA A 28 17.14 -13.84 -2.55
CA ALA A 28 18.33 -13.04 -2.38
C ALA A 28 19.46 -13.83 -1.67
N ASP A 29 19.12 -14.60 -0.63
CA ASP A 29 20.07 -15.47 0.07
C ASP A 29 20.66 -16.54 -0.87
N TYR A 30 19.83 -17.25 -1.64
CA TYR A 30 20.30 -18.22 -2.63
C TYR A 30 21.19 -17.61 -3.71
N LEU A 31 20.83 -16.42 -4.21
CA LEU A 31 21.64 -15.69 -5.17
C LEU A 31 23.00 -15.29 -4.59
N SER A 32 23.03 -14.81 -3.34
CA SER A 32 24.29 -14.45 -2.65
C SER A 32 25.23 -15.64 -2.46
N LYS A 33 24.68 -16.86 -2.37
CA LYS A 33 25.41 -18.13 -2.24
C LYS A 33 25.76 -18.78 -3.59
N GLY A 34 25.39 -18.16 -4.72
CA GLY A 34 25.62 -18.70 -6.06
C GLY A 34 24.72 -19.88 -6.47
N GLN A 35 23.66 -20.15 -5.71
CA GLN A 35 22.74 -21.29 -5.88
C GLN A 35 21.68 -21.02 -6.96
N THR A 36 22.14 -20.76 -8.19
CA THR A 36 21.27 -20.38 -9.31
C THR A 36 20.35 -21.50 -9.79
N SER A 37 20.73 -22.77 -9.61
CA SER A 37 19.87 -23.94 -9.90
C SER A 37 18.64 -23.99 -9.01
N GLU A 38 18.84 -23.76 -7.72
CA GLU A 38 17.82 -23.79 -6.68
C GLU A 38 16.84 -22.62 -6.85
N VAL A 39 17.36 -21.43 -7.19
CA VAL A 39 16.54 -20.27 -7.56
C VAL A 39 15.64 -20.59 -8.76
N LYS A 40 16.18 -21.15 -9.84
CA LYS A 40 15.39 -21.52 -11.02
C LYS A 40 14.35 -22.60 -10.71
N ALA A 41 14.73 -23.61 -9.92
CA ALA A 41 13.82 -24.67 -9.52
C ALA A 41 12.67 -24.14 -8.66
N LEU A 42 12.96 -23.26 -7.70
CA LEU A 42 11.97 -22.58 -6.88
C LEU A 42 11.02 -21.73 -7.73
N LEU A 43 11.54 -20.82 -8.56
CA LEU A 43 10.70 -19.97 -9.42
C LEU A 43 9.83 -20.81 -10.36
N THR A 44 10.37 -21.90 -10.91
CA THR A 44 9.61 -22.83 -11.75
C THR A 44 8.51 -23.54 -10.96
N ALA A 45 8.80 -23.97 -9.72
CA ALA A 45 7.82 -24.60 -8.86
C ALA A 45 6.68 -23.62 -8.51
N LEU A 46 7.00 -22.39 -8.10
CA LEU A 46 6.04 -21.33 -7.79
C LEU A 46 5.15 -20.99 -8.99
N TYR A 47 5.74 -20.81 -10.17
CA TYR A 47 4.99 -20.47 -11.37
C TYR A 47 4.03 -21.58 -11.81
N ARG A 48 4.37 -22.83 -11.54
CA ARG A 48 3.54 -24.00 -11.88
C ARG A 48 2.51 -24.35 -10.80
N GLN A 49 2.60 -23.78 -9.59
CA GLN A 49 1.61 -24.06 -8.56
C GLN A 49 0.25 -23.46 -8.95
N PRO A 50 -0.85 -24.24 -8.89
CA PRO A 50 -2.18 -23.68 -9.04
C PRO A 50 -2.45 -22.71 -7.88
N LEU A 51 -3.18 -21.64 -8.17
CA LEU A 51 -3.56 -20.67 -7.15
C LEU A 51 -4.47 -21.36 -6.11
N PRO A 52 -4.13 -21.32 -4.80
CA PRO A 52 -5.00 -21.86 -3.76
C PRO A 52 -6.30 -21.05 -3.72
N LEU A 53 -7.43 -21.75 -3.84
CA LEU A 53 -8.77 -21.16 -3.90
C LEU A 53 -9.31 -20.73 -2.52
N ALA A 54 -8.66 -21.15 -1.44
CA ALA A 54 -9.01 -20.83 -0.06
C ALA A 54 -7.74 -20.71 0.79
N ALA A 55 -7.87 -20.17 2.00
CA ALA A 55 -6.80 -20.19 2.98
C ALA A 55 -6.30 -21.63 3.18
N GLY A 56 -5.05 -21.87 2.83
CA GLY A 56 -4.47 -23.21 2.78
C GLY A 56 -2.95 -23.14 2.73
N SER A 57 -2.30 -24.17 3.26
CA SER A 57 -0.85 -24.29 3.21
C SER A 57 -0.40 -24.73 1.82
N VAL A 58 0.39 -23.89 1.15
CA VAL A 58 1.10 -24.25 -0.08
C VAL A 58 2.49 -24.74 0.34
N THR A 59 2.77 -26.01 0.06
CA THR A 59 4.08 -26.61 0.34
C THR A 59 4.85 -26.73 -0.97
N LEU A 60 5.96 -25.98 -1.08
CA LEU A 60 6.89 -26.12 -2.19
C LEU A 60 7.94 -27.15 -1.82
N GLN A 61 8.26 -28.06 -2.74
CA GLN A 61 9.22 -29.14 -2.49
C GLN A 61 10.65 -28.68 -2.14
N MET A 62 10.96 -27.37 -2.25
CA MET A 62 12.32 -26.83 -2.11
C MET A 62 12.46 -25.58 -1.21
N VAL A 63 11.41 -25.13 -0.50
CA VAL A 63 11.43 -23.94 0.41
C VAL A 63 10.29 -23.99 1.43
N PRO A 64 10.29 -23.18 2.52
CA PRO A 64 9.32 -23.31 3.60
C PRO A 64 7.89 -23.13 3.10
N TYR A 65 6.98 -23.91 3.68
CA TYR A 65 5.55 -23.78 3.46
C TYR A 65 5.09 -22.35 3.78
N PHE A 66 4.11 -21.85 3.03
CA PHE A 66 3.41 -20.62 3.38
C PHE A 66 1.91 -20.88 3.39
N ILE A 67 1.19 -20.07 4.16
CA ILE A 67 -0.28 -20.12 4.22
C ILE A 67 -0.78 -18.99 3.33
N ALA A 68 -1.60 -19.32 2.34
CA ALA A 68 -2.30 -18.32 1.55
C ALA A 68 -3.23 -17.52 2.49
N PRO A 69 -3.07 -16.19 2.60
CA PRO A 69 -3.90 -15.39 3.48
C PRO A 69 -5.36 -15.39 2.99
N ASP A 70 -6.29 -15.36 3.94
CA ASP A 70 -7.72 -15.28 3.67
C ASP A 70 -8.10 -13.85 3.23
N PRO A 71 -8.60 -13.65 1.99
CA PRO A 71 -9.02 -12.32 1.52
C PRO A 71 -10.21 -11.74 2.29
N GLY A 72 -10.99 -12.56 3.01
CA GLY A 72 -12.13 -12.09 3.82
C GLY A 72 -11.75 -11.68 5.24
N SER A 73 -10.50 -11.90 5.66
CA SER A 73 -10.04 -11.60 7.02
C SER A 73 -9.62 -10.13 7.17
N LEU A 74 -9.97 -9.51 8.30
CA LEU A 74 -9.49 -8.17 8.61
C LEU A 74 -7.98 -8.21 8.91
N PRO A 75 -7.21 -7.20 8.46
CA PRO A 75 -5.79 -7.15 8.77
C PRO A 75 -5.57 -6.95 10.28
N SER A 76 -4.80 -7.83 10.90
CA SER A 76 -4.40 -7.72 12.31
C SER A 76 -3.00 -7.11 12.43
N ILE A 77 -2.77 -6.44 13.56
CA ILE A 77 -1.46 -5.89 13.96
C ILE A 77 -0.89 -6.83 15.02
N PRO A 78 0.40 -7.24 14.93
CA PRO A 78 1.44 -6.76 14.01
C PRO A 78 1.60 -7.60 12.73
N GLU A 79 0.70 -8.56 12.45
CA GLU A 79 0.88 -9.52 11.36
C GLU A 79 0.85 -8.87 9.97
N ASN A 80 0.11 -7.77 9.82
CA ASN A 80 0.09 -6.95 8.62
C ASN A 80 1.19 -5.86 8.71
N ARG A 81 2.29 -6.03 7.97
CA ARG A 81 3.39 -5.03 7.97
C ARG A 81 2.94 -3.65 7.52
N ASN A 82 2.06 -3.57 6.52
CA ASN A 82 1.65 -2.28 5.97
C ASN A 82 0.90 -1.45 7.03
N LEU A 83 -0.09 -2.06 7.71
CA LEU A 83 -0.87 -1.41 8.76
C LEU A 83 -0.02 -1.08 9.98
N THR A 84 0.89 -1.99 10.36
CA THR A 84 1.83 -1.77 11.47
C THR A 84 2.74 -0.57 11.18
N GLU A 85 3.32 -0.50 10.00
CA GLU A 85 4.20 0.60 9.59
C GLU A 85 3.43 1.93 9.53
N LEU A 86 2.19 1.94 9.03
CA LEU A 86 1.34 3.15 9.02
C LEU A 86 1.12 3.70 10.42
N ILE A 87 0.72 2.85 11.37
CA ILE A 87 0.40 3.25 12.74
C ILE A 87 1.65 3.69 13.51
N VAL A 88 2.82 3.10 13.18
CA VAL A 88 4.10 3.50 13.77
C VAL A 88 4.62 4.80 13.18
N ALA A 89 4.42 5.03 11.87
CA ALA A 89 5.01 6.16 11.16
C ALA A 89 4.14 7.42 11.16
N VAL A 90 2.81 7.28 11.27
CA VAL A 90 1.86 8.41 11.13
C VAL A 90 1.10 8.65 12.43
N ASP A 91 1.12 9.89 12.89
CA ASP A 91 0.40 10.33 14.07
C ASP A 91 -1.11 10.13 13.92
N VAL A 92 -1.79 9.76 15.01
CA VAL A 92 -3.24 9.50 15.03
C VAL A 92 -4.04 10.68 14.47
N GLY A 93 -3.64 11.92 14.79
CA GLY A 93 -4.31 13.11 14.26
C GLY A 93 -4.22 13.21 12.73
N ASN A 94 -3.05 12.95 12.16
CA ASN A 94 -2.84 12.93 10.71
C ASN A 94 -3.59 11.75 10.06
N LEU A 95 -3.61 10.58 10.70
CA LEU A 95 -4.34 9.42 10.22
C LEU A 95 -5.84 9.69 10.11
N LEU A 96 -6.43 10.34 11.11
CA LEU A 96 -7.84 10.73 11.10
C LEU A 96 -8.15 11.76 9.99
N GLN A 97 -7.25 12.72 9.77
CA GLN A 97 -7.37 13.70 8.69
C GLN A 97 -7.26 13.04 7.31
N LEU A 98 -6.34 12.09 7.14
CA LEU A 98 -6.21 11.30 5.92
C LEU A 98 -7.43 10.44 5.67
N TYR A 99 -7.94 9.77 6.69
CA TYR A 99 -9.17 8.98 6.59
C TYR A 99 -10.35 9.85 6.13
N ALA A 100 -10.51 11.04 6.73
CA ALA A 100 -11.50 12.01 6.28
C ALA A 100 -11.29 12.41 4.82
N SER A 101 -10.06 12.75 4.45
CA SER A 101 -9.69 13.13 3.08
C SER A 101 -10.00 12.02 2.07
N MET A 102 -9.84 10.75 2.46
CA MET A 102 -10.20 9.61 1.62
C MET A 102 -11.71 9.46 1.46
N LEU A 103 -12.49 9.65 2.53
CA LEU A 103 -13.97 9.61 2.44
C LEU A 103 -14.55 10.72 1.55
N PHE A 104 -13.87 11.87 1.46
CA PHE A 104 -14.22 12.95 0.54
C PHE A 104 -13.55 12.84 -0.83
N GLU A 105 -12.92 11.71 -1.14
CA GLU A 105 -12.25 11.45 -2.41
C GLU A 105 -11.28 12.59 -2.80
N ARG A 106 -10.46 13.04 -1.85
CA ARG A 106 -9.48 14.11 -2.11
C ARG A 106 -8.30 13.60 -2.93
N ARG A 107 -7.56 14.56 -3.51
CA ARG A 107 -6.24 14.34 -4.08
C ARG A 107 -5.22 14.27 -2.95
N ILE A 108 -4.66 13.10 -2.68
CA ILE A 108 -3.78 12.83 -1.53
C ILE A 108 -2.38 12.46 -2.04
N LEU A 109 -1.39 13.24 -1.62
CA LEU A 109 0.03 12.96 -1.80
C LEU A 109 0.68 12.57 -0.47
N ILE A 110 1.47 11.51 -0.50
CA ILE A 110 2.27 11.07 0.64
C ILE A 110 3.74 11.16 0.27
N PHE A 111 4.54 11.82 1.11
CA PHE A 111 5.99 11.89 0.99
C PHE A 111 6.66 11.10 2.10
N ALA A 112 7.67 10.31 1.76
CA ALA A 112 8.58 9.70 2.73
C ALA A 112 9.96 9.46 2.11
N SER A 113 11.00 9.47 2.96
CA SER A 113 12.39 9.16 2.59
C SER A 113 12.65 7.66 2.44
N LYS A 114 11.82 6.82 3.08
CA LYS A 114 11.93 5.36 3.00
C LYS A 114 10.81 4.82 2.11
N LEU A 115 11.18 4.14 1.03
CA LEU A 115 10.20 3.53 0.11
C LEU A 115 9.35 2.45 0.79
N SER A 116 9.89 1.74 1.78
CA SER A 116 9.14 0.76 2.57
C SER A 116 8.01 1.43 3.35
N THR A 117 8.30 2.55 4.02
CA THR A 117 7.32 3.32 4.79
C THR A 117 6.29 3.95 3.85
N LEU A 118 6.74 4.50 2.72
CA LEU A 118 5.88 5.11 1.70
C LEU A 118 4.82 4.13 1.17
N THR A 119 5.25 2.98 0.64
CA THR A 119 4.33 1.98 0.07
C THR A 119 3.41 1.40 1.13
N SER A 120 3.96 1.11 2.32
CA SER A 120 3.19 0.58 3.45
C SER A 120 2.08 1.54 3.85
N CYS A 121 2.37 2.83 4.00
CA CYS A 121 1.37 3.84 4.34
C CYS A 121 0.29 3.93 3.28
N VAL A 122 0.65 4.00 1.99
CA VAL A 122 -0.32 4.09 0.89
C VAL A 122 -1.23 2.86 0.82
N HIS A 123 -0.67 1.65 0.92
CA HIS A 123 -1.46 0.42 0.92
C HIS A 123 -2.35 0.28 2.16
N ALA A 124 -1.82 0.62 3.34
CA ALA A 124 -2.58 0.54 4.58
C ALA A 124 -3.74 1.53 4.60
N LEU A 125 -3.56 2.76 4.11
CA LEU A 125 -4.65 3.73 4.00
C LEU A 125 -5.79 3.22 3.13
N SER A 126 -5.49 2.58 2.00
CA SER A 126 -6.53 1.94 1.17
C SER A 126 -7.24 0.80 1.91
N ALA A 127 -6.56 0.08 2.81
CA ALA A 127 -7.16 -1.00 3.59
C ALA A 127 -8.06 -0.49 4.73
N VAL A 128 -7.76 0.70 5.28
CA VAL A 128 -8.56 1.35 6.33
C VAL A 128 -9.98 1.72 5.83
N LEU A 129 -10.18 1.86 4.52
CA LEU A 129 -11.50 2.12 3.94
C LEU A 129 -12.47 0.92 3.96
N TYR A 130 -12.01 -0.28 4.33
CA TYR A 130 -12.83 -1.48 4.35
C TYR A 130 -14.19 -1.24 5.06
N PRO A 131 -15.33 -1.65 4.48
CA PRO A 131 -15.48 -2.53 3.31
C PRO A 131 -15.44 -1.82 1.95
N MET A 132 -15.20 -0.51 1.92
CA MET A 132 -15.01 0.25 0.69
C MET A 132 -13.58 0.13 0.18
N TYR A 133 -13.40 0.37 -1.11
CA TYR A 133 -12.09 0.36 -1.76
C TYR A 133 -11.89 1.67 -2.50
N TRP A 134 -10.67 2.21 -2.48
CA TRP A 134 -10.32 3.35 -3.30
C TRP A 134 -10.51 3.02 -4.79
N GLN A 135 -11.32 3.81 -5.51
CA GLN A 135 -11.68 3.55 -6.92
C GLN A 135 -10.92 4.41 -7.93
N HIS A 136 -10.14 5.38 -7.46
CA HIS A 136 -9.46 6.33 -8.33
C HIS A 136 -7.98 5.97 -8.52
N ILE A 137 -7.19 6.92 -9.04
CA ILE A 137 -5.76 6.72 -9.28
C ILE A 137 -5.10 6.30 -7.96
N PHE A 138 -4.39 5.18 -8.00
CA PHE A 138 -3.68 4.60 -6.85
C PHE A 138 -2.27 4.23 -7.29
N ILE A 139 -1.27 4.98 -6.81
CA ILE A 139 0.14 4.77 -7.18
C ILE A 139 0.98 4.79 -5.90
N PRO A 140 1.30 3.62 -5.31
CA PRO A 140 2.07 3.53 -4.06
C PRO A 140 3.44 4.22 -4.10
N VAL A 141 4.11 4.22 -5.27
CA VAL A 141 5.33 4.98 -5.52
C VAL A 141 5.31 5.50 -6.96
N LEU A 142 5.28 6.81 -7.13
CA LEU A 142 5.36 7.47 -8.41
C LEU A 142 6.83 7.69 -8.80
N PRO A 143 7.29 7.15 -9.93
CA PRO A 143 8.66 7.37 -10.39
C PRO A 143 8.84 8.80 -10.95
N PRO A 144 10.08 9.32 -11.01
CA PRO A 144 10.36 10.71 -11.40
C PRO A 144 9.83 11.13 -12.78
N HIS A 145 9.83 10.22 -13.76
CA HIS A 145 9.39 10.51 -15.12
C HIS A 145 7.86 10.57 -15.27
N LEU A 146 7.11 10.22 -14.22
CA LEU A 146 5.64 10.29 -14.19
C LEU A 146 5.12 11.36 -13.23
N LEU A 147 5.96 12.27 -12.74
CA LEU A 147 5.54 13.26 -11.74
C LEU A 147 4.44 14.21 -12.23
N ASP A 148 4.26 14.36 -13.55
CA ASP A 148 3.15 15.12 -14.12
C ASP A 148 1.77 14.54 -13.75
N TYR A 149 1.68 13.27 -13.34
CA TYR A 149 0.44 12.67 -12.84
C TYR A 149 -0.04 13.30 -11.52
N CYS A 150 0.84 13.95 -10.75
CA CYS A 150 0.42 14.72 -9.57
C CYS A 150 -0.50 15.89 -9.93
N CYS A 151 -0.49 16.35 -11.19
CA CYS A 151 -1.35 17.42 -11.67
C CYS A 151 -2.73 16.93 -12.13
N ALA A 152 -3.04 15.65 -11.97
CA ALA A 152 -4.33 15.09 -12.39
C ALA A 152 -5.50 15.78 -11.64
N PRO A 153 -6.58 16.15 -12.35
CA PRO A 153 -7.74 16.81 -11.74
C PRO A 153 -8.66 15.83 -10.99
N THR A 154 -8.52 14.53 -11.27
CA THR A 154 -9.30 13.48 -10.60
C THR A 154 -8.72 13.16 -9.23
N PRO A 155 -9.53 12.64 -8.29
CA PRO A 155 -9.02 12.11 -7.03
C PRO A 155 -7.88 11.12 -7.26
N TYR A 156 -6.92 11.11 -6.34
CA TYR A 156 -5.80 10.18 -6.40
C TYR A 156 -5.24 9.93 -5.00
N LEU A 157 -4.58 8.78 -4.84
CA LEU A 157 -3.74 8.47 -3.71
C LEU A 157 -2.37 8.06 -4.24
N ILE A 158 -1.38 8.93 -4.08
CA ILE A 158 -0.06 8.78 -4.69
C ILE A 158 1.03 8.93 -3.63
N GLY A 159 1.96 7.99 -3.59
CA GLY A 159 3.21 8.11 -2.84
C GLY A 159 4.34 8.65 -3.70
N VAL A 160 5.10 9.60 -3.20
CA VAL A 160 6.27 10.17 -3.87
C VAL A 160 7.45 10.17 -2.90
N HIS A 161 8.64 9.77 -3.36
CA HIS A 161 9.83 9.83 -2.53
C HIS A 161 10.18 11.29 -2.16
N SER A 162 10.57 11.55 -0.91
CA SER A 162 10.76 12.93 -0.40
C SER A 162 11.83 13.73 -1.16
N SER A 163 12.79 13.07 -1.83
CA SER A 163 13.75 13.74 -2.72
C SER A 163 13.11 14.46 -3.93
N LEU A 164 11.87 14.16 -4.27
CA LEU A 164 11.13 14.77 -5.38
C LEU A 164 10.10 15.80 -4.87
N SER A 165 10.01 16.03 -3.56
CA SER A 165 9.01 16.91 -2.95
C SER A 165 9.11 18.37 -3.43
N GLU A 166 10.33 18.89 -3.61
CA GLU A 166 10.56 20.24 -4.14
C GLU A 166 10.03 20.38 -5.57
N TRP A 167 10.27 19.38 -6.41
CA TRP A 167 9.73 19.37 -7.77
C TRP A 167 8.20 19.40 -7.75
N VAL A 168 7.56 18.59 -6.91
CA VAL A 168 6.09 18.52 -6.83
C VAL A 168 5.51 19.84 -6.31
N ARG A 169 6.15 20.46 -5.31
CA ARG A 169 5.74 21.77 -4.77
C ARG A 169 5.91 22.90 -5.78
N SER A 170 6.84 22.80 -6.73
CA SER A 170 7.03 23.81 -7.79
C SER A 170 5.87 23.88 -8.79
N ARG A 171 4.96 22.89 -8.81
CA ARG A 171 3.83 22.81 -9.76
C ARG A 171 2.56 23.53 -9.29
N GLU A 172 2.60 24.25 -8.15
CA GLU A 172 1.44 24.96 -7.59
C GLU A 172 0.17 24.10 -7.56
N LEU A 173 0.27 22.92 -6.93
CA LEU A 173 -0.86 22.00 -6.82
C LEU A 173 -1.96 22.59 -5.92
N GLU A 174 -3.02 23.11 -6.54
CA GLU A 174 -4.20 23.56 -5.81
C GLU A 174 -5.01 22.37 -5.29
N GLU A 175 -5.63 22.51 -4.10
CA GLU A 175 -6.63 21.56 -3.61
C GLU A 175 -6.12 20.10 -3.44
N VAL A 176 -4.88 19.96 -2.94
CA VAL A 176 -4.24 18.67 -2.65
C VAL A 176 -3.95 18.55 -1.16
N VAL A 177 -4.22 17.38 -0.59
CA VAL A 177 -3.82 16.99 0.76
C VAL A 177 -2.43 16.38 0.68
N ILE A 178 -1.48 16.91 1.44
CA ILE A 178 -0.09 16.49 1.42
C ILE A 178 0.30 16.03 2.82
N LEU A 179 0.69 14.76 2.97
CA LEU A 179 1.35 14.27 4.18
C LEU A 179 2.83 14.08 3.91
N ASN A 180 3.69 14.71 4.72
CA ASN A 180 5.08 14.30 4.85
C ASN A 180 5.24 13.41 6.08
N VAL A 181 5.51 12.13 5.84
CA VAL A 181 5.65 11.11 6.88
C VAL A 181 6.95 11.30 7.68
N ASP A 182 8.01 11.84 7.07
CA ASP A 182 9.31 11.99 7.74
C ASP A 182 9.25 12.96 8.93
N ASN A 183 8.34 13.93 8.89
CA ASN A 183 8.17 14.96 9.93
C ASN A 183 6.72 15.08 10.44
N ASN A 184 5.85 14.12 10.11
CA ASN A 184 4.43 14.12 10.47
C ASN A 184 3.69 15.45 10.19
N THR A 185 4.06 16.14 9.11
CA THR A 185 3.40 17.39 8.72
C THR A 185 2.34 17.12 7.66
N LEU A 186 1.08 17.44 7.98
CA LEU A 186 -0.05 17.35 7.06
C LEU A 186 -0.50 18.75 6.64
N GLU A 187 -0.45 19.01 5.34
CA GLU A 187 -0.91 20.24 4.70
C GLU A 187 -2.23 19.92 3.98
N THR A 188 -3.32 20.61 4.35
CA THR A 188 -4.61 20.44 3.70
C THR A 188 -5.33 21.80 3.59
N PRO A 189 -5.87 22.15 2.41
CA PRO A 189 -6.75 23.31 2.27
C PRO A 189 -8.19 23.01 2.73
N PHE A 190 -8.50 21.77 3.10
CA PHE A 190 -9.83 21.30 3.45
C PHE A 190 -9.98 21.10 4.95
N ASP A 191 -11.20 21.33 5.45
CA ASP A 191 -11.58 21.07 6.84
C ASP A 191 -12.44 19.79 6.93
N ASP A 192 -11.98 18.73 6.25
CA ASP A 192 -12.76 17.50 6.03
C ASP A 192 -13.06 16.75 7.33
N PHE A 193 -12.10 16.72 8.25
CA PHE A 193 -12.31 16.06 9.55
C PHE A 193 -13.42 16.70 10.38
N LYS A 194 -13.59 18.04 10.32
CA LYS A 194 -14.70 18.72 11.03
C LYS A 194 -16.06 18.47 10.37
N ARG A 195 -16.09 18.03 9.11
CA ARG A 195 -17.31 17.64 8.41
C ARG A 195 -17.76 16.22 8.77
N ILE A 196 -16.89 15.42 9.37
CA ILE A 196 -17.28 14.12 9.91
C ILE A 196 -18.14 14.35 11.17
N PRO A 197 -19.33 13.73 11.25
CA PRO A 197 -20.18 13.81 12.43
C PRO A 197 -19.42 13.42 13.71
N SER A 198 -19.47 14.28 14.73
CA SER A 198 -18.68 14.14 15.95
C SER A 198 -19.00 12.87 16.76
N ASP A 199 -20.20 12.32 16.59
CA ASP A 199 -20.64 11.04 17.15
C ASP A 199 -19.84 9.83 16.62
N VAL A 200 -19.31 9.92 15.40
CA VAL A 200 -18.44 8.89 14.79
C VAL A 200 -16.97 9.04 15.25
N VAL A 201 -16.56 10.26 15.61
CA VAL A 201 -15.19 10.58 16.04
C VAL A 201 -14.95 10.23 17.52
N ILE A 202 -16.00 10.06 18.32
CA ILE A 202 -15.92 9.63 19.72
C ILE A 202 -15.69 8.11 19.78
N PHE A 203 -14.49 7.67 19.42
CA PHE A 203 -13.98 6.41 19.95
C PHE A 203 -13.59 6.65 21.41
N ARG A 204 -14.51 6.34 22.34
CA ARG A 204 -14.12 6.09 23.73
C ARG A 204 -13.29 4.81 23.74
N VAL A 205 -11.97 4.97 23.79
CA VAL A 205 -11.02 3.92 24.19
C VAL A 205 -11.30 3.50 25.62
#